data_AF-A0A4R1WEA0-F1
#
_entry.id   AF-A0A4R1WEA0-F1
#
_cell.length_a   1.000
_cell.length_b   1.000
_cell.length_c   1.000
_cell.angle_alpha   90.00
_cell.angle_beta   90.00
_cell.angle_gamma   90.00
#
_symmetry.space_group_name_H-M   'P 1'
#
loop_
_entity.id
_entity.type
_entity.pdbx_description
1 polymer ?
#
loop_
_entity_poly.entity_id
_entity_poly.type
_entity_poly.pdbx_seq_one_letter_code
_entity_poly.pdbx_strand_id
1 'polypeptide(L)'
;MYDHRKLGRELGLFDSDPLIGAGLPYWLPAGAAIRQAIERYIVDVERRAGYQQVYSPVLGKRELYEISGHWAKYNEDMYPPMDVGGEQVVLRPSLCPHHALMFRSRAHSYRELPLRMSELGGMYRSELSGVLGGLTRVRAIQLNDGHIFCSLDQVAEEAGAALALINQAYRDLGISASRYLLSLPAEDAKFGDPASKYVGDAESWERASSLLRDVLDGAGIAYEEAPGEAAFYGPKIDIQVEDSAGRESSLSTIQVDFHQPAAFGLEFMGADGNKHRPVMVHRAIVGSIERAVAQLIEVHGGAFPSWLAPVQLVVLPISDKEEEAAAKVLRQAVDLGLRAEIAYAEEGSLGARIRQNRLVPHLAVIGPREAAAGEIAIRDRDGSQHPAAPAAAVLRDLAASADPLRRGEPPRHQLPAPSPGPSVPQPGEAAIDGLDVRSAGLELADEVGDGVVVVVEREVHGLAGPLVAELDPRRE
;
A
#
# COMPACT_ATOMS: atom_id res chain seq x y z
N MET A 1 -24.13 15.02 3.56
CA MET A 1 -22.77 14.44 3.42
C MET A 1 -21.80 15.60 3.14
N TYR A 2 -20.54 15.51 3.55
CA TYR A 2 -19.60 16.63 3.50
C TYR A 2 -18.94 16.74 2.12
N ASP A 3 -18.72 17.95 1.59
CA ASP A 3 -17.95 18.15 0.35
C ASP A 3 -16.46 18.28 0.69
N HIS A 4 -15.64 17.32 0.23
CA HIS A 4 -14.21 17.30 0.53
C HIS A 4 -13.45 18.54 0.04
N ARG A 5 -13.95 19.21 -1.02
CA ARG A 5 -13.28 20.39 -1.61
C ARG A 5 -13.31 21.58 -0.66
N LYS A 6 -14.45 21.73 0.04
CA LYS A 6 -14.63 22.80 1.02
C LYS A 6 -14.02 22.39 2.35
N LEU A 7 -14.44 21.24 2.88
CA LEU A 7 -14.02 20.80 4.20
C LEU A 7 -12.52 20.50 4.28
N GLY A 8 -11.94 19.89 3.24
CA GLY A 8 -10.51 19.60 3.20
C GLY A 8 -9.64 20.85 3.25
N ARG A 9 -10.08 21.97 2.66
CA ARG A 9 -9.40 23.27 2.76
C ARG A 9 -9.61 23.94 4.12
N GLU A 10 -10.84 23.90 4.65
CA GLU A 10 -11.15 24.42 5.99
C GLU A 10 -10.34 23.71 7.09
N LEU A 11 -10.05 22.42 6.90
CA LEU A 11 -9.20 21.62 7.79
C LEU A 11 -7.71 21.69 7.46
N GLY A 12 -7.29 22.44 6.43
CA GLY A 12 -5.88 22.55 6.04
C GLY A 12 -5.26 21.21 5.63
N LEU A 13 -6.00 20.34 4.93
CA LEU A 13 -5.52 19.03 4.48
C LEU A 13 -4.79 19.12 3.15
N PHE A 14 -5.33 19.88 2.21
CA PHE A 14 -4.74 20.09 0.89
C PHE A 14 -5.18 21.46 0.36
N ASP A 15 -4.46 21.94 -0.65
CA ASP A 15 -4.92 23.07 -1.45
C ASP A 15 -4.36 22.99 -2.87
N SER A 16 -4.61 24.02 -3.66
CA SER A 16 -4.25 24.12 -5.08
C SER A 16 -3.82 25.54 -5.40
N ASP A 17 -2.80 25.70 -6.23
CA ASP A 17 -2.33 27.00 -6.69
C ASP A 17 -2.30 27.02 -8.24
N PRO A 18 -2.88 28.04 -8.90
CA PRO A 18 -2.82 28.17 -10.35
C PRO A 18 -1.41 28.14 -10.94
N LEU A 19 -0.39 28.58 -10.18
CA LEU A 19 1.01 28.55 -10.59
C LEU A 19 1.57 27.12 -10.65
N ILE A 20 1.09 26.22 -9.77
CA ILE A 20 1.42 24.79 -9.83
C ILE A 20 0.69 24.12 -10.99
N GLY A 21 -0.58 24.49 -11.18
CA GLY A 21 -1.40 24.04 -12.30
C GLY A 21 -2.67 23.30 -11.88
N ALA A 22 -3.67 23.32 -12.78
CA ALA A 22 -4.96 22.68 -12.52
C ALA A 22 -4.81 21.15 -12.44
N GLY A 23 -5.45 20.56 -11.41
CA GLY A 23 -5.45 19.11 -11.19
C GLY A 23 -4.16 18.59 -10.55
N LEU A 24 -3.35 19.48 -9.99
CA LEU A 24 -2.11 19.15 -9.28
C LEU A 24 -2.20 19.70 -7.83
N PRO A 25 -3.06 19.09 -6.98
CA PRO A 25 -3.19 19.53 -5.60
C PRO A 25 -1.89 19.27 -4.81
N TYR A 26 -1.62 20.10 -3.82
CA TYR A 26 -0.54 19.86 -2.86
C TYR A 26 -1.09 19.52 -1.48
N TRP A 27 -0.38 18.64 -0.80
CA TRP A 27 -0.72 18.16 0.52
C TRP A 27 -0.15 19.09 1.59
N LEU A 28 -1.01 19.62 2.46
CA LEU A 28 -0.60 20.33 3.66
C LEU A 28 -0.27 19.33 4.78
N PRO A 29 0.43 19.72 5.86
CA PRO A 29 0.92 18.77 6.87
C PRO A 29 -0.14 17.81 7.42
N ALA A 30 -1.36 18.31 7.69
CA ALA A 30 -2.44 17.49 8.20
C ALA A 30 -2.95 16.45 7.17
N GLY A 31 -3.09 16.83 5.90
CA GLY A 31 -3.47 15.87 4.85
C GLY A 31 -2.35 14.90 4.51
N ALA A 32 -1.09 15.35 4.55
CA ALA A 32 0.08 14.50 4.40
C ALA A 32 0.13 13.41 5.50
N ALA A 33 -0.24 13.75 6.75
CA ALA A 33 -0.33 12.77 7.83
C ALA A 33 -1.38 11.68 7.56
N ILE A 34 -2.56 12.06 7.05
CA ILE A 34 -3.61 11.10 6.64
C ILE A 34 -3.08 10.22 5.52
N ARG A 35 -2.51 10.83 4.48
CA ARG A 35 -1.91 10.12 3.35
C ARG A 35 -0.86 9.10 3.81
N GLN A 36 0.08 9.50 4.65
CA GLN A 36 1.11 8.59 5.17
C GLN A 36 0.51 7.44 6.01
N ALA A 37 -0.55 7.70 6.78
CA ALA A 37 -1.23 6.67 7.54
C ALA A 37 -1.86 5.62 6.60
N ILE A 38 -2.51 6.06 5.52
CA ILE A 38 -3.08 5.18 4.49
C ILE A 38 -1.99 4.38 3.78
N GLU A 39 -0.93 5.05 3.32
CA GLU A 39 0.19 4.41 2.60
C GLU A 39 0.83 3.29 3.45
N ARG A 40 1.10 3.56 4.74
CA ARG A 40 1.66 2.56 5.66
C ARG A 40 0.71 1.39 5.88
N TYR A 41 -0.57 1.68 6.13
CA TYR A 41 -1.60 0.66 6.31
C TYR A 41 -1.63 -0.29 5.11
N ILE A 42 -1.69 0.25 3.90
CA ILE A 42 -1.79 -0.58 2.70
C ILE A 42 -0.53 -1.41 2.48
N VAL A 43 0.66 -0.82 2.60
CA VAL A 43 1.93 -1.54 2.44
C VAL A 43 2.01 -2.73 3.39
N ASP A 44 1.57 -2.56 4.64
CA ASP A 44 1.60 -3.63 5.63
C ASP A 44 0.52 -4.69 5.40
N VAL A 45 -0.69 -4.30 4.98
CA VAL A 45 -1.76 -5.24 4.56
C VAL A 45 -1.29 -6.08 3.38
N GLU A 46 -0.73 -5.45 2.36
CA GLU A 46 -0.19 -6.10 1.17
C GLU A 46 0.97 -7.04 1.50
N ARG A 47 1.89 -6.61 2.38
CA ARG A 47 3.00 -7.46 2.83
C ARG A 47 2.48 -8.73 3.50
N ARG A 48 1.47 -8.62 4.37
CA ARG A 48 0.84 -9.78 5.02
C ARG A 48 0.12 -10.69 4.02
N ALA A 49 -0.38 -10.15 2.92
CA ALA A 49 -0.96 -10.90 1.80
C ALA A 49 0.09 -11.43 0.80
N GLY A 50 1.39 -11.30 1.10
CA GLY A 50 2.47 -11.85 0.28
C GLY A 50 2.82 -11.03 -0.96
N TYR A 51 2.43 -9.75 -1.02
CA TYR A 51 2.89 -8.84 -2.06
C TYR A 51 4.33 -8.39 -1.83
N GLN A 52 5.07 -8.29 -2.92
CA GLN A 52 6.40 -7.73 -2.97
C GLN A 52 6.32 -6.28 -3.44
N GLN A 53 6.76 -5.35 -2.60
CA GLN A 53 6.81 -3.94 -2.96
C GLN A 53 7.93 -3.70 -3.98
N VAL A 54 7.61 -2.99 -5.04
CA VAL A 54 8.54 -2.61 -6.10
C VAL A 54 8.48 -1.11 -6.36
N TYR A 55 9.50 -0.59 -7.04
CA TYR A 55 9.56 0.80 -7.48
C TYR A 55 10.01 0.83 -8.93
N SER A 56 9.24 1.51 -9.78
CA SER A 56 9.57 1.68 -11.19
C SER A 56 9.62 3.16 -11.58
N PRO A 57 10.36 3.52 -12.65
CA PRO A 57 10.42 4.91 -13.11
C PRO A 57 9.04 5.47 -13.51
N VAL A 58 8.81 6.75 -13.24
CA VAL A 58 7.59 7.48 -13.68
C VAL A 58 7.56 7.76 -15.17
N LEU A 59 8.70 7.58 -15.85
CA LEU A 59 8.86 7.73 -17.29
C LEU A 59 9.00 6.36 -17.94
N GLY A 60 8.56 6.27 -19.19
CA GLY A 60 8.80 5.13 -20.06
C GLY A 60 8.98 5.61 -21.49
N LYS A 61 9.74 4.86 -22.28
CA LYS A 61 9.79 5.06 -23.74
C LYS A 61 8.38 4.97 -24.33
N ARG A 62 8.07 5.76 -25.36
CA ARG A 62 6.78 5.70 -26.04
C ARG A 62 6.46 4.27 -26.50
N GLU A 63 7.47 3.56 -27.01
CA GLU A 63 7.39 2.19 -27.49
C GLU A 63 6.89 1.21 -26.42
N LEU A 64 7.16 1.48 -25.13
CA LEU A 64 6.63 0.69 -24.02
C LEU A 64 5.08 0.70 -24.02
N TYR A 65 4.50 1.87 -24.27
CA TYR A 65 3.05 2.06 -24.28
C TYR A 65 2.41 1.65 -25.61
N GLU A 66 3.18 1.65 -26.70
CA GLU A 66 2.76 1.05 -27.98
C GLU A 66 2.64 -0.46 -27.84
N ILE A 67 3.63 -1.13 -27.23
CA ILE A 67 3.61 -2.58 -26.96
C ILE A 67 2.43 -2.94 -26.05
N SER A 68 2.20 -2.19 -24.98
CA SER A 68 1.10 -2.48 -24.05
C SER A 68 -0.30 -2.11 -24.58
N GLY A 69 -0.41 -1.52 -25.77
CA GLY A 69 -1.66 -1.02 -26.35
C GLY A 69 -2.16 0.31 -25.77
N HIS A 70 -1.56 0.82 -24.71
CA HIS A 70 -1.96 2.09 -24.07
C HIS A 70 -1.82 3.28 -25.03
N TRP A 71 -0.78 3.32 -25.87
CA TRP A 71 -0.63 4.40 -26.83
C TRP A 71 -1.79 4.43 -27.83
N ALA A 72 -2.24 3.26 -28.32
CA ALA A 72 -3.33 3.20 -29.28
C ALA A 72 -4.69 3.59 -28.68
N LYS A 73 -4.90 3.33 -27.39
CA LYS A 73 -6.22 3.47 -26.73
C LYS A 73 -6.33 4.63 -25.76
N TYR A 74 -5.21 5.21 -25.34
CA TYR A 74 -5.16 6.16 -24.23
C TYR A 74 -4.29 7.39 -24.51
N ASN A 75 -3.71 7.54 -25.72
CA ASN A 75 -2.79 8.66 -26.00
C ASN A 75 -3.41 10.05 -25.79
N GLU A 76 -4.71 10.21 -26.05
CA GLU A 76 -5.40 11.50 -25.88
C GLU A 76 -5.45 11.93 -24.41
N ASP A 77 -5.44 10.95 -23.49
CA ASP A 77 -5.41 11.15 -22.04
C ASP A 77 -3.99 11.08 -21.46
N MET A 78 -2.96 10.89 -22.29
CA MET A 78 -1.55 10.88 -21.85
C MET A 78 -0.95 12.28 -21.92
N TYR A 79 0.01 12.56 -21.04
CA TYR A 79 0.84 13.75 -21.22
C TYR A 79 1.64 13.66 -22.53
N PRO A 80 1.90 14.78 -23.21
CA PRO A 80 2.66 14.78 -24.46
C PRO A 80 4.04 14.11 -24.31
N PRO A 81 4.51 13.38 -25.33
CA PRO A 81 5.86 12.83 -25.33
C PRO A 81 6.91 13.95 -25.28
N MET A 82 7.96 13.72 -24.50
CA MET A 82 9.15 14.56 -24.42
C MET A 82 10.25 13.95 -25.29
N ASP A 83 10.89 14.78 -26.12
CA ASP A 83 12.08 14.38 -26.89
C ASP A 83 13.32 14.48 -26.01
N VAL A 84 14.00 13.34 -25.80
CA VAL A 84 15.23 13.23 -25.03
C VAL A 84 16.27 12.54 -25.90
N GLY A 85 17.07 13.34 -26.60
CA GLY A 85 18.19 12.84 -27.40
C GLY A 85 17.77 11.95 -28.58
N GLY A 86 16.61 12.22 -29.19
CA GLY A 86 16.08 11.43 -30.30
C GLY A 86 15.21 10.25 -29.88
N GLU A 87 14.99 10.06 -28.58
CA GLU A 87 14.01 9.12 -28.05
C GLU A 87 12.78 9.87 -27.53
N GLN A 88 11.58 9.29 -27.68
CA GLN A 88 10.37 9.82 -27.07
C GLN A 88 10.10 9.13 -25.74
N VAL A 89 10.04 9.91 -24.65
CA VAL A 89 9.65 9.42 -23.32
C VAL A 89 8.34 10.07 -22.88
N VAL A 90 7.52 9.32 -22.17
CA VAL A 90 6.20 9.76 -21.71
C VAL A 90 6.05 9.49 -20.22
N LEU A 91 5.39 10.42 -19.52
CA LEU A 91 4.92 10.17 -18.15
C LEU A 91 3.91 9.02 -18.16
N ARG A 92 4.11 8.04 -17.30
CA ARG A 92 3.30 6.82 -17.33
C ARG A 92 1.82 7.11 -16.98
N PRO A 93 0.86 6.65 -17.81
CA PRO A 93 -0.57 6.72 -17.47
C PRO A 93 -1.02 5.54 -16.60
N SER A 94 -0.19 4.49 -16.53
CA SER A 94 -0.41 3.24 -15.79
C SER A 94 0.93 2.59 -15.42
N LEU A 95 0.93 1.76 -14.37
CA LEU A 95 2.08 0.99 -13.88
C LEU A 95 2.24 -0.36 -14.57
N CYS A 96 1.17 -0.91 -15.15
CA CYS A 96 1.16 -2.26 -15.72
C CYS A 96 2.31 -2.56 -16.71
N PRO A 97 2.71 -1.65 -17.62
CA PRO A 97 3.78 -1.96 -18.58
C PRO A 97 5.14 -2.09 -17.88
N HIS A 98 5.36 -1.30 -16.83
CA HIS A 98 6.59 -1.36 -16.04
C HIS A 98 6.69 -2.65 -15.24
N HIS A 99 5.60 -3.06 -14.58
CA HIS A 99 5.58 -4.32 -13.83
C HIS A 99 5.71 -5.53 -14.77
N ALA A 100 5.15 -5.48 -15.99
CA ALA A 100 5.39 -6.52 -17.00
C ALA A 100 6.87 -6.65 -17.37
N LEU A 101 7.59 -5.53 -17.52
CA LEU A 101 9.05 -5.55 -17.74
C LEU A 101 9.83 -6.08 -16.53
N MET A 102 9.40 -5.75 -15.31
CA MET A 102 10.01 -6.27 -14.08
C MET A 102 9.81 -7.78 -13.97
N PHE A 103 8.63 -8.31 -14.29
CA PHE A 103 8.41 -9.74 -14.43
C PHE A 103 9.36 -10.33 -15.47
N ARG A 104 9.46 -9.74 -16.66
CA ARG A 104 10.32 -10.22 -17.76
C ARG A 104 11.82 -10.15 -17.46
N SER A 105 12.26 -9.43 -16.42
CA SER A 105 13.68 -9.21 -16.12
C SER A 105 14.48 -10.49 -15.85
N ARG A 106 13.79 -11.59 -15.47
CA ARG A 106 14.39 -12.91 -15.26
C ARG A 106 13.40 -14.02 -15.59
N ALA A 107 13.89 -15.25 -15.65
CA ALA A 107 13.04 -16.43 -15.73
C ALA A 107 12.32 -16.69 -14.39
N HIS A 108 11.12 -17.27 -14.47
CA HIS A 108 10.29 -17.68 -13.33
C HIS A 108 9.89 -19.14 -13.44
N SER A 109 9.80 -19.85 -12.31
CA SER A 109 9.20 -21.18 -12.19
C SER A 109 7.73 -21.08 -11.76
N TYR A 110 6.91 -22.07 -12.14
CA TYR A 110 5.55 -22.21 -11.62
C TYR A 110 5.48 -22.22 -10.08
N ARG A 111 6.56 -22.63 -9.40
CA ARG A 111 6.67 -22.63 -7.93
C ARG A 111 6.74 -21.24 -7.31
N GLU A 112 7.10 -20.24 -8.10
CA GLU A 112 7.12 -18.83 -7.68
C GLU A 112 5.76 -18.14 -7.90
N LEU A 113 4.85 -18.79 -8.61
CA LEU A 113 3.50 -18.29 -8.84
C LEU A 113 2.57 -18.74 -7.70
N PRO A 114 1.64 -17.87 -7.26
CA PRO A 114 1.38 -16.52 -7.75
C PRO A 114 2.45 -15.50 -7.30
N LEU A 115 2.98 -14.73 -8.25
CA LEU A 115 3.92 -13.65 -7.99
C LEU A 115 3.16 -12.32 -7.92
N ARG A 116 3.09 -11.74 -6.72
CA ARG A 116 2.33 -10.52 -6.44
C ARG A 116 3.26 -9.32 -6.34
N MET A 117 3.22 -8.41 -7.30
CA MET A 117 3.94 -7.14 -7.25
C MET A 117 3.00 -6.01 -6.84
N SER A 118 3.44 -5.09 -5.98
CA SER A 118 2.70 -3.89 -5.60
C SER A 118 3.58 -2.65 -5.66
N GLU A 119 3.04 -1.52 -6.09
CA GLU A 119 3.71 -0.22 -6.06
C GLU A 119 2.70 0.87 -5.68
N LEU A 120 3.05 1.71 -4.70
CA LEU A 120 2.43 3.03 -4.53
C LEU A 120 3.10 3.98 -5.52
N GLY A 121 2.58 4.01 -6.75
CA GLY A 121 3.27 4.63 -7.87
C GLY A 121 2.51 5.81 -8.47
N GLY A 122 3.28 6.85 -8.83
CA GLY A 122 2.74 8.03 -9.51
C GLY A 122 2.24 7.71 -10.92
N MET A 123 1.02 8.09 -11.26
CA MET A 123 0.51 8.06 -12.64
C MET A 123 0.02 9.43 -13.07
N TYR A 124 0.12 9.70 -14.36
CA TYR A 124 -0.14 11.02 -14.91
C TYR A 124 -1.10 10.93 -16.09
N ARG A 125 -2.21 11.65 -15.99
CA ARG A 125 -3.27 11.69 -17.00
C ARG A 125 -3.56 13.14 -17.36
N SER A 126 -3.57 13.46 -18.65
CA SER A 126 -3.84 14.79 -19.18
C SER A 126 -5.33 15.11 -19.20
N GLU A 127 -6.00 14.90 -18.06
CA GLU A 127 -7.44 15.13 -17.88
C GLU A 127 -7.81 16.57 -18.26
N LEU A 128 -8.94 16.73 -18.96
CA LEU A 128 -9.44 18.02 -19.38
C LEU A 128 -9.72 18.91 -18.17
N SER A 129 -9.36 20.20 -18.24
CA SER A 129 -9.49 21.10 -17.09
C SER A 129 -10.93 21.22 -16.56
N GLY A 130 -11.94 21.01 -17.42
CA GLY A 130 -13.36 21.10 -17.07
C GLY A 130 -13.89 19.92 -16.25
N VAL A 131 -13.17 18.79 -16.18
CA VAL A 131 -13.59 17.61 -15.40
C VAL A 131 -12.82 17.45 -14.08
N LEU A 132 -11.83 18.30 -13.82
CA LEU A 132 -11.03 18.26 -12.60
C LEU A 132 -11.87 18.68 -11.39
N GLY A 133 -11.63 18.04 -10.25
CA GLY A 133 -12.40 18.30 -9.03
C GLY A 133 -11.66 17.87 -7.77
N GLY A 134 -11.20 18.85 -6.99
CA GLY A 134 -10.59 18.62 -5.68
C GLY A 134 -9.52 17.53 -5.72
N LEU A 135 -9.78 16.44 -5.00
CA LEU A 135 -8.96 15.23 -4.98
C LEU A 135 -9.60 14.04 -5.71
N THR A 136 -10.87 14.12 -6.13
CA THR A 136 -11.57 12.99 -6.78
C THR A 136 -11.13 12.75 -8.22
N ARG A 137 -10.79 13.82 -8.94
CA ARG A 137 -10.28 13.78 -10.33
C ARG A 137 -9.16 14.80 -10.52
N VAL A 138 -7.95 14.29 -10.67
CA VAL A 138 -6.68 15.04 -10.72
C VAL A 138 -5.81 14.50 -11.85
N ARG A 139 -4.76 15.23 -12.22
CA ARG A 139 -3.84 14.85 -13.30
C ARG A 139 -2.65 14.02 -12.85
N ALA A 140 -2.25 14.17 -11.59
CA ALA A 140 -1.21 13.36 -10.97
C ALA A 140 -1.83 12.61 -9.80
N ILE A 141 -1.79 11.28 -9.86
CA ILE A 141 -2.28 10.41 -8.80
C ILE A 141 -1.15 9.56 -8.26
N GLN A 142 -1.28 9.13 -7.00
CA GLN A 142 -0.51 8.02 -6.46
C GLN A 142 -1.45 6.84 -6.32
N LEU A 143 -1.34 5.87 -7.22
CA LEU A 143 -2.20 4.70 -7.18
C LEU A 143 -1.56 3.63 -6.31
N ASN A 144 -2.36 3.04 -5.42
CA ASN A 144 -2.01 1.75 -4.83
C ASN A 144 -2.29 0.64 -5.85
N ASP A 145 -1.32 0.34 -6.70
CA ASP A 145 -1.50 -0.58 -7.81
C ASP A 145 -0.79 -1.90 -7.57
N GLY A 146 -1.48 -3.00 -7.86
CA GLY A 146 -0.97 -4.35 -7.71
C GLY A 146 -1.15 -5.14 -9.00
N HIS A 147 -0.13 -5.93 -9.34
CA HIS A 147 -0.13 -6.82 -10.49
C HIS A 147 0.28 -8.21 -10.03
N ILE A 148 -0.65 -9.14 -10.12
CA ILE A 148 -0.46 -10.54 -9.74
C ILE A 148 -0.24 -11.34 -11.02
N PHE A 149 0.92 -11.96 -11.15
CA PHE A 149 1.22 -12.89 -12.22
C PHE A 149 0.94 -14.31 -11.69
N CYS A 150 0.01 -15.01 -12.31
CA CYS A 150 -0.44 -16.32 -11.84
C CYS A 150 -0.72 -17.26 -13.01
N SER A 151 -0.79 -18.57 -12.75
CA SER A 151 -1.28 -19.52 -13.74
C SER A 151 -2.81 -19.38 -13.90
N LEU A 152 -3.34 -19.89 -15.01
CA LEU A 152 -4.77 -19.74 -15.32
C LEU A 152 -5.69 -20.32 -14.22
N ASP A 153 -5.31 -21.45 -13.65
CA ASP A 153 -6.04 -22.12 -12.56
C ASP A 153 -6.01 -21.35 -11.23
N GLN A 154 -5.07 -20.42 -11.05
CA GLN A 154 -4.94 -19.60 -9.86
C GLN A 154 -5.76 -18.29 -9.92
N VAL A 155 -6.25 -17.89 -11.11
CA VAL A 155 -6.85 -16.55 -11.32
C VAL A 155 -8.04 -16.28 -10.39
N ALA A 156 -8.94 -17.26 -10.23
CA ALA A 156 -10.13 -17.09 -9.38
C ALA A 156 -9.76 -16.91 -7.90
N GLU A 157 -8.80 -17.69 -7.40
CA GLU A 157 -8.30 -17.57 -6.02
C GLU A 157 -7.66 -16.20 -5.78
N GLU A 158 -6.80 -15.75 -6.71
CA GLU A 158 -6.09 -14.47 -6.58
C GLU A 158 -7.02 -13.26 -6.70
N ALA A 159 -7.99 -13.29 -7.61
CA ALA A 159 -9.01 -12.25 -7.71
C ALA A 159 -9.91 -12.22 -6.46
N GLY A 160 -10.32 -13.39 -5.96
CA GLY A 160 -11.09 -13.49 -4.71
C GLY A 160 -10.31 -12.97 -3.49
N ALA A 161 -9.03 -13.29 -3.37
CA ALA A 161 -8.16 -12.78 -2.32
C ALA A 161 -7.99 -11.25 -2.40
N ALA A 162 -7.82 -10.70 -3.61
CA ALA A 162 -7.78 -9.25 -3.81
C ALA A 162 -9.11 -8.57 -3.41
N LEU A 163 -10.24 -9.19 -3.72
CA LEU A 163 -11.57 -8.68 -3.35
C LEU A 163 -11.78 -8.69 -1.83
N ALA A 164 -11.35 -9.76 -1.15
CA ALA A 164 -11.39 -9.83 0.30
C ALA A 164 -10.52 -8.73 0.95
N LEU A 165 -9.35 -8.45 0.36
CA LEU A 165 -8.44 -7.40 0.82
C LEU A 165 -9.04 -6.00 0.69
N ILE A 166 -9.70 -5.71 -0.45
CA ILE A 166 -10.44 -4.46 -0.66
C ILE A 166 -11.54 -4.31 0.40
N ASN A 167 -12.35 -5.35 0.59
CA ASN A 167 -13.45 -5.32 1.55
C ASN A 167 -12.97 -5.16 2.99
N GLN A 168 -11.81 -5.72 3.33
CA GLN A 168 -11.15 -5.46 4.62
C GLN A 168 -10.75 -3.98 4.74
N ALA A 169 -10.05 -3.44 3.74
CA ALA A 169 -9.65 -2.04 3.74
C ALA A 169 -10.84 -1.09 3.86
N TYR A 170 -11.96 -1.39 3.20
CA TYR A 170 -13.17 -0.59 3.30
C TYR A 170 -13.71 -0.58 4.73
N ARG A 171 -13.79 -1.73 5.40
CA ARG A 171 -14.20 -1.80 6.82
C ARG A 171 -13.26 -1.01 7.73
N ASP A 172 -11.96 -1.16 7.57
CA ASP A 172 -10.95 -0.53 8.44
C ASP A 172 -10.89 0.99 8.24
N LEU A 173 -11.20 1.46 7.03
CA LEU A 173 -11.32 2.86 6.65
C LEU A 173 -12.70 3.47 6.95
N GLY A 174 -13.70 2.63 7.28
CA GLY A 174 -15.10 3.05 7.46
C GLY A 174 -15.82 3.40 6.14
N ILE A 175 -15.31 2.94 4.99
CA ILE A 175 -15.91 3.13 3.67
C ILE A 175 -16.94 2.02 3.42
N SER A 176 -18.08 2.39 2.85
CA SER A 176 -19.08 1.43 2.36
C SER A 176 -19.14 1.49 0.84
N ALA A 177 -19.10 0.34 0.18
CA ALA A 177 -19.38 0.26 -1.25
C ALA A 177 -20.87 0.57 -1.49
N SER A 178 -21.17 1.38 -2.50
CA SER A 178 -22.56 1.58 -2.94
C SER A 178 -23.01 0.39 -3.79
N ARG A 179 -22.17 0.00 -4.76
CA ARG A 179 -22.45 -1.08 -5.73
C ARG A 179 -21.16 -1.80 -6.12
N TYR A 180 -21.33 -3.06 -6.53
CA TYR A 180 -20.29 -3.83 -7.22
C TYR A 180 -20.73 -3.98 -8.67
N LEU A 181 -19.87 -3.61 -9.61
CA LEU A 181 -20.13 -3.76 -11.03
C LEU A 181 -19.20 -4.82 -11.61
N LEU A 182 -19.77 -5.75 -12.37
CA LEU A 182 -19.00 -6.56 -13.30
C LEU A 182 -18.98 -5.82 -14.63
N SER A 183 -17.92 -5.05 -14.87
CA SER A 183 -17.74 -4.30 -16.10
C SER A 183 -17.30 -5.23 -17.23
N LEU A 184 -18.17 -5.34 -18.23
CA LEU A 184 -18.05 -6.25 -19.37
C LEU A 184 -17.74 -5.47 -20.66
N PRO A 185 -17.25 -6.14 -21.72
CA PRO A 185 -17.16 -5.51 -23.03
C PRO A 185 -18.55 -5.08 -23.53
N ALA A 186 -18.60 -4.18 -24.51
CA ALA A 186 -19.87 -3.79 -25.13
C ALA A 186 -20.50 -5.00 -25.84
N GLU A 187 -21.83 -5.05 -25.93
CA GLU A 187 -22.53 -6.16 -26.58
C GLU A 187 -22.14 -6.34 -28.06
N ASP A 188 -21.80 -5.24 -28.73
CA ASP A 188 -21.35 -5.20 -30.12
C ASP A 188 -19.82 -5.23 -30.27
N ALA A 189 -19.09 -5.60 -29.21
CA ALA A 189 -17.64 -5.66 -29.20
C ALA A 189 -17.09 -6.56 -30.32
N LYS A 190 -16.16 -6.01 -31.10
CA LYS A 190 -15.42 -6.74 -32.12
C LYS A 190 -14.02 -7.06 -31.61
N PHE A 191 -13.73 -8.33 -31.38
CA PHE A 191 -12.40 -8.77 -30.94
C PHE A 191 -11.47 -8.97 -32.15
N GLY A 192 -10.19 -8.66 -31.98
CA GLY A 192 -9.19 -8.71 -33.06
C GLY A 192 -9.25 -7.58 -34.09
N ASP A 193 -10.18 -6.64 -33.97
CA ASP A 193 -10.24 -5.43 -34.82
C ASP A 193 -9.41 -4.30 -34.17
N PRO A 194 -8.38 -3.75 -34.85
CA PRO A 194 -7.59 -2.64 -34.32
C PRO A 194 -8.40 -1.39 -33.96
N ALA A 195 -9.53 -1.15 -34.64
CA ALA A 195 -10.43 -0.03 -34.38
C ALA A 195 -11.33 -0.26 -33.16
N SER A 196 -11.47 -1.50 -32.70
CA SER A 196 -12.27 -1.82 -31.50
C SER A 196 -11.63 -1.29 -30.23
N LYS A 197 -12.44 -0.88 -29.26
CA LYS A 197 -11.95 -0.57 -27.91
C LYS A 197 -11.26 -1.79 -27.29
N TYR A 198 -11.75 -3.00 -27.54
CA TYR A 198 -11.33 -4.21 -26.84
C TYR A 198 -10.26 -4.97 -27.61
N VAL A 199 -9.11 -5.19 -26.97
CA VAL A 199 -7.97 -5.93 -27.55
C VAL A 199 -8.02 -7.40 -27.15
N GLY A 200 -7.30 -8.26 -27.90
CA GLY A 200 -7.31 -9.70 -27.69
C GLY A 200 -8.44 -10.42 -28.43
N ASP A 201 -8.72 -11.65 -28.00
CA ASP A 201 -9.68 -12.57 -28.63
C ASP A 201 -10.93 -12.82 -27.76
N ALA A 202 -12.03 -13.22 -28.41
CA ALA A 202 -13.32 -13.43 -27.74
C ALA A 202 -13.29 -14.52 -26.65
N GLU A 203 -12.47 -15.56 -26.83
CA GLU A 203 -12.39 -16.68 -25.88
C GLU A 203 -11.75 -16.23 -24.56
N SER A 204 -10.66 -15.46 -24.65
CA SER A 204 -10.00 -14.85 -23.49
C SER A 204 -10.96 -13.93 -22.72
N TRP A 205 -11.77 -13.13 -23.44
CA TRP A 205 -12.76 -12.23 -22.83
C TRP A 205 -13.90 -12.97 -22.12
N GLU A 206 -14.47 -14.00 -22.75
CA GLU A 206 -15.53 -14.80 -22.11
C GLU A 206 -14.98 -15.53 -20.89
N ARG A 207 -13.78 -16.11 -21.00
CA ARG A 207 -13.12 -16.78 -19.87
C ARG A 207 -12.85 -15.83 -18.72
N ALA A 208 -12.29 -14.65 -18.98
CA ALA A 208 -12.04 -13.64 -17.96
C ALA A 208 -13.34 -13.20 -17.26
N SER A 209 -14.42 -13.02 -18.04
CA SER A 209 -15.72 -12.59 -17.53
C SER A 209 -16.34 -13.67 -16.65
N SER A 210 -16.30 -14.94 -17.08
CA SER A 210 -16.77 -16.09 -16.28
C SER A 210 -16.01 -16.22 -14.96
N LEU A 211 -14.68 -16.09 -14.99
CA LEU A 211 -13.86 -16.16 -13.77
C LEU A 211 -14.24 -15.07 -12.77
N LEU A 212 -14.50 -13.84 -13.23
CA LEU A 212 -14.92 -12.75 -12.36
C LEU A 212 -16.35 -12.92 -11.82
N ARG A 213 -17.27 -13.53 -12.60
CA ARG A 213 -18.60 -13.94 -12.08
C ARG A 213 -18.46 -14.96 -10.97
N ASP A 214 -17.68 -16.02 -11.19
CA ASP A 214 -17.47 -17.08 -10.20
C ASP A 214 -16.87 -16.53 -8.90
N VAL A 215 -15.97 -15.54 -9.00
CA VAL A 215 -15.40 -14.84 -7.84
C VAL A 215 -16.46 -14.07 -7.06
N LEU A 216 -17.32 -13.31 -7.75
CA LEU A 216 -18.39 -12.54 -7.11
C LEU A 216 -19.47 -13.43 -6.48
N ASP A 217 -19.91 -14.46 -7.22
CA ASP A 217 -20.89 -15.45 -6.78
C ASP A 217 -20.36 -16.24 -5.58
N GLY A 218 -19.11 -16.71 -5.64
CA GLY A 218 -18.44 -17.43 -4.57
C GLY A 218 -18.22 -16.58 -3.31
N ALA A 219 -18.05 -15.26 -3.46
CA ALA A 219 -17.98 -14.32 -2.35
C ALA A 219 -19.36 -13.95 -1.78
N GLY A 220 -20.46 -14.35 -2.43
CA GLY A 220 -21.83 -13.99 -2.05
C GLY A 220 -22.12 -12.50 -2.16
N ILE A 221 -21.44 -11.80 -3.07
CA ILE A 221 -21.59 -10.35 -3.28
C ILE A 221 -22.64 -10.12 -4.36
N ALA A 222 -23.63 -9.27 -4.07
CA ALA A 222 -24.55 -8.80 -5.10
C ALA A 222 -23.84 -7.81 -6.02
N TYR A 223 -23.96 -8.03 -7.33
CA TYR A 223 -23.37 -7.18 -8.35
C TYR A 223 -24.32 -6.96 -9.53
N GLU A 224 -23.98 -5.97 -10.34
CA GLU A 224 -24.66 -5.68 -11.60
C GLU A 224 -23.68 -5.82 -12.76
N GLU A 225 -24.10 -6.50 -13.83
CA GLU A 225 -23.31 -6.52 -15.06
C GLU A 225 -23.44 -5.18 -15.80
N ALA A 226 -22.31 -4.64 -16.26
CA ALA A 226 -22.23 -3.36 -16.94
C ALA A 226 -21.51 -3.51 -18.29
N PRO A 227 -22.24 -3.88 -19.36
CA PRO A 227 -21.68 -3.93 -20.72
C PRO A 227 -21.15 -2.56 -21.16
N GLY A 228 -19.96 -2.54 -21.76
CA GLY A 228 -19.30 -1.33 -22.26
C GLY A 228 -18.31 -0.68 -21.29
N GLU A 229 -18.40 -1.01 -20.00
CA GLU A 229 -17.61 -0.38 -18.92
C GLU A 229 -16.25 -1.04 -18.68
N ALA A 230 -15.96 -2.18 -19.33
CA ALA A 230 -14.65 -2.82 -19.23
C ALA A 230 -13.52 -1.90 -19.72
N ALA A 231 -12.30 -2.12 -19.21
CA ALA A 231 -11.13 -1.48 -19.80
C ALA A 231 -10.79 -2.13 -21.16
N PHE A 232 -9.83 -1.56 -21.88
CA PHE A 232 -9.56 -2.03 -23.24
C PHE A 232 -8.98 -3.46 -23.29
N TYR A 233 -8.33 -3.94 -22.23
CA TYR A 233 -7.59 -5.21 -22.20
C TYR A 233 -8.20 -6.33 -21.33
N GLY A 234 -9.36 -6.10 -20.71
CA GLY A 234 -10.06 -7.16 -19.98
C GLY A 234 -11.27 -6.67 -19.16
N PRO A 235 -12.15 -7.60 -18.74
CA PRO A 235 -13.26 -7.29 -17.84
C PRO A 235 -12.74 -7.02 -16.42
N LYS A 236 -13.56 -6.35 -15.61
CA LYS A 236 -13.17 -5.95 -14.26
C LYS A 236 -14.34 -5.94 -13.28
N ILE A 237 -14.04 -6.21 -12.02
CA ILE A 237 -14.89 -5.91 -10.88
C ILE A 237 -14.57 -4.47 -10.48
N ASP A 238 -15.54 -3.57 -10.59
CA ASP A 238 -15.44 -2.20 -10.13
C ASP A 238 -16.28 -1.99 -8.88
N ILE A 239 -15.67 -1.43 -7.84
CA ILE A 239 -16.32 -1.22 -6.55
C ILE A 239 -16.63 0.27 -6.44
N GLN A 240 -17.91 0.59 -6.58
CA GLN A 240 -18.42 1.95 -6.59
C GLN A 240 -18.51 2.50 -5.17
N VAL A 241 -18.19 3.78 -5.04
CA VAL A 241 -18.49 4.60 -3.87
C VAL A 241 -19.29 5.80 -4.31
N GLU A 242 -20.18 6.25 -3.43
CA GLU A 242 -20.98 7.44 -3.63
C GLU A 242 -20.35 8.64 -2.92
N ASP A 243 -20.33 9.78 -3.60
CA ASP A 243 -19.92 11.06 -3.01
C ASP A 243 -21.09 11.83 -2.38
N SER A 244 -20.78 12.96 -1.76
CA SER A 244 -21.76 13.80 -1.06
C SER A 244 -22.87 14.38 -1.91
N ALA A 245 -22.73 14.34 -3.23
CA ALA A 245 -23.73 14.78 -4.20
C ALA A 245 -24.49 13.62 -4.85
N GLY A 246 -24.29 12.37 -4.39
CA GLY A 246 -24.92 11.18 -4.94
C GLY A 246 -24.29 10.67 -6.24
N ARG A 247 -23.08 11.14 -6.59
CA ARG A 247 -22.37 10.69 -7.79
C ARG A 247 -21.54 9.46 -7.46
N GLU A 248 -21.64 8.45 -8.32
CA GLU A 248 -20.86 7.23 -8.17
C GLU A 248 -19.52 7.32 -8.90
N SER A 249 -18.49 6.71 -8.32
CA SER A 249 -17.22 6.47 -8.99
C SER A 249 -16.53 5.21 -8.47
N SER A 250 -15.77 4.54 -9.35
CA SER A 250 -14.95 3.41 -8.95
C SER A 250 -13.81 3.89 -8.05
N LEU A 251 -13.77 3.39 -6.82
CA LEU A 251 -12.63 3.60 -5.91
C LEU A 251 -11.63 2.46 -6.07
N SER A 252 -12.11 1.22 -6.14
CA SER A 252 -11.28 0.02 -6.21
C SER A 252 -11.66 -0.82 -7.41
N THR A 253 -10.72 -1.62 -7.91
CA THR A 253 -10.95 -2.45 -9.09
C THR A 253 -10.12 -3.74 -9.02
N ILE A 254 -10.62 -4.79 -9.66
CA ILE A 254 -9.90 -6.04 -9.94
C ILE A 254 -10.14 -6.38 -11.40
N GLN A 255 -9.08 -6.60 -12.16
CA GLN A 255 -9.17 -6.83 -13.60
C GLN A 255 -8.31 -8.02 -14.01
N VAL A 256 -8.82 -8.84 -14.92
CA VAL A 256 -8.10 -9.99 -15.46
C VAL A 256 -7.63 -9.66 -16.88
N ASP A 257 -6.31 -9.70 -17.11
CA ASP A 257 -5.65 -9.33 -18.35
C ASP A 257 -4.86 -10.52 -18.94
N PHE A 258 -5.27 -10.91 -20.15
CA PHE A 258 -4.58 -11.89 -21.00
C PHE A 258 -3.71 -11.22 -22.09
N HIS A 259 -3.99 -9.96 -22.40
CA HIS A 259 -3.38 -9.21 -23.49
C HIS A 259 -1.95 -8.78 -23.17
N GLN A 260 -1.69 -8.08 -22.07
CA GLN A 260 -0.35 -7.58 -21.79
C GLN A 260 0.68 -8.69 -21.59
N PRO A 261 0.37 -9.82 -20.89
CA PRO A 261 1.28 -10.95 -20.86
C PRO A 261 1.68 -11.46 -22.25
N ALA A 262 0.75 -11.45 -23.21
CA ALA A 262 1.04 -11.85 -24.59
C ALA A 262 1.87 -10.79 -25.32
N ALA A 263 1.49 -9.51 -25.22
CA ALA A 263 2.16 -8.41 -25.90
C ALA A 263 3.63 -8.24 -25.46
N PHE A 264 3.92 -8.44 -24.18
CA PHE A 264 5.28 -8.38 -23.64
C PHE A 264 6.08 -9.67 -23.76
N GLY A 265 5.45 -10.77 -24.22
CA GLY A 265 6.07 -12.09 -24.29
C GLY A 265 6.45 -12.62 -22.91
N LEU A 266 5.57 -12.48 -21.92
CA LEU A 266 5.81 -12.96 -20.57
C LEU A 266 5.67 -14.48 -20.52
N GLU A 267 6.62 -15.14 -19.86
CA GLU A 267 6.68 -16.61 -19.78
C GLU A 267 7.18 -17.06 -18.40
N PHE A 268 6.72 -18.22 -17.96
CA PHE A 268 7.26 -18.98 -16.82
C PHE A 268 7.43 -20.45 -17.19
N MET A 269 8.30 -21.15 -16.47
CA MET A 269 8.55 -22.58 -16.64
C MET A 269 7.51 -23.38 -15.84
N GLY A 270 6.66 -24.14 -16.54
CA GLY A 270 5.64 -25.01 -15.97
C GLY A 270 6.21 -26.24 -15.26
N ALA A 271 5.35 -26.94 -14.52
CA ALA A 271 5.72 -28.20 -13.88
C ALA A 271 6.02 -29.33 -14.88
N ASP A 272 5.49 -29.19 -16.10
CA ASP A 272 5.75 -30.04 -17.26
C ASP A 272 7.10 -29.76 -17.96
N GLY A 273 7.84 -28.74 -17.51
CA GLY A 273 9.09 -28.30 -18.11
C GLY A 273 8.91 -27.45 -19.38
N ASN A 274 7.69 -27.11 -19.77
CA ASN A 274 7.42 -26.23 -20.92
C ASN A 274 7.29 -24.77 -20.48
N LYS A 275 7.37 -23.86 -21.45
CA LYS A 275 7.09 -22.44 -21.24
C LYS A 275 5.59 -22.20 -21.32
N HIS A 276 5.05 -21.53 -20.30
CA HIS A 276 3.66 -21.12 -20.22
C HIS A 276 3.58 -19.61 -20.04
N ARG A 277 2.46 -19.02 -20.46
CA ARG A 277 2.20 -17.58 -20.28
C ARG A 277 1.41 -17.36 -18.99
N PRO A 278 1.82 -16.42 -18.12
CA PRO A 278 1.01 -16.08 -16.95
C PRO A 278 -0.23 -15.27 -17.36
N VAL A 279 -1.25 -15.31 -16.52
CA VAL A 279 -2.33 -14.31 -16.51
C VAL A 279 -1.93 -13.19 -15.56
N MET A 280 -2.28 -11.95 -15.92
CA MET A 280 -2.04 -10.80 -15.05
C MET A 280 -3.36 -10.32 -14.44
N VAL A 281 -3.46 -10.35 -13.11
CA VAL A 281 -4.57 -9.76 -12.37
C VAL A 281 -4.14 -8.39 -11.85
N HIS A 282 -4.78 -7.34 -12.33
CA HIS A 282 -4.60 -5.98 -11.84
C HIS A 282 -5.53 -5.73 -10.68
N ARG A 283 -5.08 -4.97 -9.70
CA ARG A 283 -5.95 -4.55 -8.60
C ARG A 283 -5.51 -3.22 -8.01
N ALA A 284 -6.49 -2.48 -7.50
CA ALA A 284 -6.23 -1.33 -6.64
C ALA A 284 -7.09 -1.44 -5.37
N ILE A 285 -6.46 -1.42 -4.18
CA ILE A 285 -7.16 -1.70 -2.91
C ILE A 285 -8.01 -0.51 -2.45
N VAL A 286 -7.47 0.70 -2.63
CA VAL A 286 -8.14 1.97 -2.28
C VAL A 286 -8.14 2.95 -3.45
N GLY A 287 -7.76 2.49 -4.65
CA GLY A 287 -7.54 3.37 -5.79
C GLY A 287 -6.37 4.32 -5.59
N SER A 288 -6.58 5.58 -5.98
CA SER A 288 -5.58 6.63 -5.76
C SER A 288 -5.70 7.19 -4.36
N ILE A 289 -4.55 7.54 -3.77
CA ILE A 289 -4.52 8.16 -2.44
C ILE A 289 -5.33 9.46 -2.41
N GLU A 290 -5.29 10.24 -3.50
CA GLU A 290 -6.09 11.45 -3.65
C GLU A 290 -7.59 11.13 -3.52
N ARG A 291 -8.11 10.17 -4.30
CA ARG A 291 -9.54 9.82 -4.29
C ARG A 291 -9.94 9.16 -2.97
N ALA A 292 -9.08 8.32 -2.40
CA ALA A 292 -9.32 7.71 -1.09
C ALA A 292 -9.45 8.77 0.00
N VAL A 293 -8.55 9.76 0.05
CA VAL A 293 -8.66 10.84 1.05
C VAL A 293 -9.89 11.72 0.80
N ALA A 294 -10.24 11.99 -0.46
CA ALA A 294 -11.50 12.65 -0.78
C ALA A 294 -12.67 11.93 -0.12
N GLN A 295 -12.82 10.62 -0.38
CA GLN A 295 -13.88 9.79 0.21
C GLN A 295 -13.86 9.82 1.74
N LEU A 296 -12.68 9.72 2.35
CA LEU A 296 -12.53 9.73 3.80
C LEU A 296 -12.95 11.06 4.43
N ILE A 297 -12.68 12.19 3.77
CA ILE A 297 -13.18 13.49 4.25
C ILE A 297 -14.71 13.50 4.24
N GLU A 298 -15.34 12.97 3.18
CA GLU A 298 -16.79 13.01 3.01
C GLU A 298 -17.53 12.06 3.98
N VAL A 299 -16.95 10.87 4.20
CA VAL A 299 -17.48 9.85 5.12
C VAL A 299 -17.31 10.27 6.58
N HIS A 300 -16.14 10.78 6.96
CA HIS A 300 -15.84 11.08 8.36
C HIS A 300 -16.15 12.52 8.78
N GLY A 301 -16.42 13.43 7.84
CA GLY A 301 -16.68 14.83 8.16
C GLY A 301 -15.53 15.52 8.90
N GLY A 302 -14.30 15.11 8.62
CA GLY A 302 -13.10 15.56 9.34
C GLY A 302 -12.85 14.87 10.69
N ALA A 303 -13.80 14.10 11.21
CA ALA A 303 -13.68 13.34 12.44
C ALA A 303 -13.06 11.95 12.18
N PHE A 304 -11.84 11.92 11.63
CA PHE A 304 -11.18 10.67 11.23
C PHE A 304 -10.99 9.68 12.40
N PRO A 305 -10.95 8.35 12.13
CA PRO A 305 -10.55 7.34 13.11
C PRO A 305 -9.18 7.65 13.71
N SER A 306 -8.92 7.21 14.94
CA SER A 306 -7.69 7.57 15.68
C SER A 306 -6.41 7.29 14.89
N TRP A 307 -6.32 6.15 14.21
CA TRP A 307 -5.14 5.80 13.42
C TRP A 307 -4.92 6.69 12.18
N LEU A 308 -5.98 7.29 11.61
CA LEU A 308 -5.94 8.19 10.46
C LEU A 308 -5.83 9.67 10.84
N ALA A 309 -6.27 10.06 12.03
CA ALA A 309 -6.42 11.46 12.40
C ALA A 309 -5.09 12.23 12.30
N PRO A 310 -5.04 13.42 11.67
CA PRO A 310 -3.81 14.21 11.55
C PRO A 310 -3.14 14.45 12.89
N VAL A 311 -3.95 14.79 13.89
CA VAL A 311 -3.60 14.86 15.31
C VAL A 311 -4.48 13.86 16.05
N GLN A 312 -3.85 12.97 16.80
CA GLN A 312 -4.49 11.88 17.53
C GLN A 312 -4.77 12.25 18.98
N LEU A 313 -3.86 13.05 19.57
CA LEU A 313 -3.91 13.49 20.95
C LEU A 313 -3.58 14.98 21.05
N VAL A 314 -4.41 15.76 21.75
CA VAL A 314 -4.05 17.12 22.16
C VAL A 314 -3.93 17.18 23.68
N VAL A 315 -2.79 17.66 24.16
CA VAL A 315 -2.53 17.86 25.59
C VAL A 315 -2.98 19.26 25.98
N LEU A 316 -3.77 19.35 27.05
CA LEU A 316 -4.47 20.54 27.52
C LEU A 316 -4.08 20.84 28.97
N PRO A 317 -2.99 21.60 29.22
CA PRO A 317 -2.69 22.12 30.55
C PRO A 317 -3.80 23.10 30.99
N ILE A 318 -4.23 23.05 32.26
CA ILE A 318 -5.28 23.96 32.76
C ILE A 318 -4.75 25.41 32.85
N SER A 319 -3.50 25.59 33.27
CA SER A 319 -2.80 26.88 33.32
C SER A 319 -1.36 26.77 32.81
N ASP A 320 -0.70 27.91 32.69
CA ASP A 320 0.72 28.05 32.35
C ASP A 320 1.64 27.23 33.26
N LYS A 321 1.24 27.04 34.53
CA LYS A 321 1.99 26.25 35.52
C LYS A 321 2.13 24.77 35.16
N GLU A 322 1.23 24.21 34.36
CA GLU A 322 1.24 22.80 33.96
C GLU A 322 1.92 22.56 32.59
N GLU A 323 2.41 23.59 31.91
CA GLU A 323 2.94 23.46 30.55
C GLU A 323 4.23 22.62 30.47
N GLU A 324 5.08 22.65 31.51
CA GLU A 324 6.25 21.77 31.56
C GLU A 324 5.84 20.29 31.65
N ALA A 325 4.78 19.99 32.41
CA ALA A 325 4.22 18.65 32.49
C ALA A 325 3.58 18.24 31.15
N ALA A 326 2.84 19.14 30.50
CA ALA A 326 2.29 18.91 29.17
C ALA A 326 3.37 18.61 28.13
N ALA A 327 4.50 19.33 28.16
CA ALA A 327 5.64 19.07 27.29
C ALA A 327 6.28 17.69 27.53
N LYS A 328 6.31 17.21 28.79
CA LYS A 328 6.77 15.84 29.11
C LYS A 328 5.83 14.79 28.53
N VAL A 329 4.51 14.96 28.69
CA VAL A 329 3.49 14.06 28.14
C VAL A 329 3.54 14.05 26.61
N LEU A 330 3.68 15.21 25.97
CA LEU A 330 3.83 15.32 24.52
C LEU A 330 5.03 14.49 24.02
N ARG A 331 6.21 14.66 24.64
CA ARG A 331 7.41 13.89 24.26
C ARG A 331 7.18 12.39 24.38
N GLN A 332 6.60 11.94 25.50
CA GLN A 332 6.27 10.52 25.68
C GLN A 332 5.30 10.00 24.62
N ALA A 333 4.31 10.80 24.22
CA ALA A 333 3.35 10.43 23.19
C ALA A 333 4.03 10.28 21.83
N VAL A 334 4.87 11.25 21.45
CA VAL A 334 5.63 11.25 20.20
C VAL A 334 6.64 10.08 20.14
N ASP A 335 7.32 9.78 21.25
CA ASP A 335 8.26 8.65 21.36
C ASP A 335 7.54 7.29 21.16
N LEU A 336 6.23 7.23 21.47
CA LEU A 336 5.37 6.07 21.21
C LEU A 336 4.76 6.07 19.79
N GLY A 337 5.08 7.05 18.96
CA GLY A 337 4.61 7.17 17.58
C GLY A 337 3.24 7.85 17.43
N LEU A 338 2.68 8.44 18.50
CA LEU A 338 1.44 9.22 18.40
C LEU A 338 1.72 10.58 17.75
N ARG A 339 0.80 11.01 16.88
CA ARG A 339 0.74 12.40 16.39
C ARG A 339 0.03 13.24 17.45
N ALA A 340 0.80 13.97 18.24
CA ALA A 340 0.29 14.72 19.37
C ALA A 340 0.73 16.19 19.33
N GLU A 341 -0.07 17.07 19.93
CA GLU A 341 0.20 18.50 20.05
C GLU A 341 -0.20 19.01 21.44
N ILE A 342 0.21 20.23 21.78
CA ILE A 342 -0.26 20.95 22.98
C ILE A 342 -1.13 22.11 22.49
N ALA A 343 -2.29 22.31 23.11
CA ALA A 343 -2.96 23.61 23.03
C ALA A 343 -2.65 24.37 24.32
N TYR A 344 -1.85 25.42 24.23
CA TYR A 344 -1.28 26.15 25.37
C TYR A 344 -2.34 26.89 26.16
N ALA A 345 -2.05 27.22 27.42
CA ALA A 345 -3.05 27.86 28.29
C ALA A 345 -3.46 29.25 27.77
N GLU A 346 -2.55 29.95 27.10
CA GLU A 346 -2.78 31.28 26.53
C GLU A 346 -3.75 31.32 25.35
N GLU A 347 -3.98 30.19 24.66
CA GLU A 347 -4.91 30.12 23.52
C GLU A 347 -6.39 30.24 23.94
N GLY A 348 -6.69 30.16 25.24
CA GLY A 348 -7.98 30.47 25.81
C GLY A 348 -8.40 29.51 26.94
N SER A 349 -9.62 29.73 27.45
CA SER A 349 -10.20 28.87 28.49
C SER A 349 -10.18 27.39 28.08
N LEU A 350 -10.04 26.49 29.05
CA LEU A 350 -10.05 25.04 28.78
C LEU A 350 -11.24 24.60 27.91
N GLY A 351 -12.44 25.13 28.20
CA GLY A 351 -13.64 24.83 27.40
C GLY A 351 -13.57 25.34 25.96
N ALA A 352 -12.89 26.47 25.70
CA ALA A 352 -12.66 26.96 24.34
C ALA A 352 -11.68 26.06 23.58
N ARG A 353 -10.56 25.67 24.21
CA ARG A 353 -9.57 24.76 23.63
C ARG A 353 -10.13 23.37 23.34
N ILE A 354 -11.00 22.85 24.22
CA ILE A 354 -11.75 21.60 23.97
C ILE A 354 -12.64 21.73 22.73
N ARG A 355 -13.35 22.85 22.56
CA ARG A 355 -14.23 23.08 21.39
C ARG A 355 -13.46 23.27 20.08
N GLN A 356 -12.29 23.90 20.15
CA GLN A 356 -11.39 24.07 19.00
C GLN A 356 -10.84 22.72 18.53
N ASN A 357 -10.46 21.85 19.47
CA ASN A 357 -9.88 20.54 19.19
C ASN A 357 -10.91 19.39 19.14
N ARG A 358 -12.20 19.69 18.92
CA ARG A 358 -13.30 18.71 18.98
C ARG A 358 -13.25 17.59 17.94
N LEU A 359 -12.41 17.69 16.92
CA LEU A 359 -12.24 16.63 15.90
C LEU A 359 -11.13 15.64 16.26
N VAL A 360 -10.24 16.02 17.18
CA VAL A 360 -9.15 15.18 17.67
C VAL A 360 -9.74 14.00 18.46
N PRO A 361 -9.28 12.76 18.20
CA PRO A 361 -9.78 11.57 18.88
C PRO A 361 -9.73 11.66 20.41
N HIS A 362 -8.61 12.15 20.96
CA HIS A 362 -8.36 12.19 22.39
C HIS A 362 -7.81 13.55 22.84
N LEU A 363 -8.31 14.05 23.97
CA LEU A 363 -7.81 15.25 24.65
C LEU A 363 -7.30 14.85 26.04
N ALA A 364 -6.03 15.10 26.34
CA ALA A 364 -5.42 14.84 27.64
C ALA A 364 -5.40 16.11 28.49
N VAL A 365 -6.23 16.21 29.53
CA VAL A 365 -6.28 17.36 30.43
C VAL A 365 -5.30 17.16 31.58
N ILE A 366 -4.51 18.20 31.86
CA ILE A 366 -3.51 18.22 32.95
C ILE A 366 -3.79 19.41 33.87
N GLY A 367 -4.28 19.12 35.08
CA GLY A 367 -4.39 20.10 36.16
C GLY A 367 -3.25 19.97 37.18
N PRO A 368 -3.29 20.78 38.26
CA PRO A 368 -2.26 20.75 39.30
C PRO A 368 -2.07 19.37 39.96
N ARG A 369 -3.17 18.61 40.13
CA ARG A 369 -3.13 17.27 40.73
C ARG A 369 -2.50 16.26 39.78
N GLU A 370 -2.94 16.28 38.53
CA GLU A 370 -2.46 15.38 37.48
C GLU A 370 -0.97 15.63 37.20
N ALA A 371 -0.55 16.89 37.14
CA ALA A 371 0.86 17.28 36.99
C ALA A 371 1.73 16.78 38.17
N ALA A 372 1.25 16.91 39.41
CA ALA A 372 1.98 16.45 40.59
C ALA A 372 2.07 14.91 40.68
N ALA A 373 1.05 14.20 40.18
CA ALA A 373 0.99 12.74 40.19
C ALA A 373 1.63 12.07 38.96
N GLY A 374 1.97 12.83 37.92
CA GLY A 374 2.42 12.25 36.64
C GLY A 374 1.30 11.55 35.86
N GLU A 375 0.07 12.02 36.05
CA GLU A 375 -1.15 11.45 35.48
C GLU A 375 -1.74 12.37 34.40
N ILE A 376 -2.65 11.84 33.60
CA ILE A 376 -3.49 12.59 32.66
C ILE A 376 -4.93 12.11 32.73
N ALA A 377 -5.89 13.01 32.54
CA ALA A 377 -7.30 12.65 32.37
C ALA A 377 -7.68 12.73 30.88
N ILE A 378 -8.22 11.65 30.32
CA ILE A 378 -8.62 11.61 28.90
C ILE A 378 -10.07 12.01 28.74
N ARG A 379 -10.32 12.89 27.78
CA ARG A 379 -11.62 13.16 27.20
C ARG A 379 -11.61 12.72 25.74
N ASP A 380 -12.50 11.79 25.39
CA ASP A 380 -12.66 11.34 24.01
C ASP A 380 -13.54 12.30 23.21
N ARG A 381 -13.40 12.22 21.89
CA ARG A 381 -14.18 13.02 20.94
C ARG A 381 -15.70 12.89 21.12
N ASP A 382 -16.20 11.72 21.51
CA ASP A 382 -17.62 11.47 21.75
C ASP A 382 -18.14 12.13 23.06
N GLY A 383 -17.24 12.73 23.84
CA GLY A 383 -17.53 13.39 25.10
C GLY A 383 -17.31 12.53 26.33
N SER A 384 -16.98 11.24 26.17
CA SER A 384 -16.61 10.33 27.24
C SER A 384 -15.40 10.86 28.01
N GLN A 385 -15.43 10.70 29.34
CA GLN A 385 -14.37 11.14 30.24
C GLN A 385 -13.88 9.98 31.05
N HIS A 386 -12.57 9.81 31.07
CA HIS A 386 -11.89 8.75 31.82
C HIS A 386 -11.25 9.35 33.07
N PRO A 387 -11.18 8.58 34.18
CA PRO A 387 -10.44 9.01 35.37
C PRO A 387 -8.98 9.33 35.05
N ALA A 388 -8.36 10.18 35.87
CA ALA A 388 -6.92 10.40 35.78
C ALA A 388 -6.17 9.08 36.01
N ALA A 389 -5.15 8.83 35.20
CA ALA A 389 -4.32 7.65 35.28
C ALA A 389 -2.88 7.97 34.84
N PRO A 390 -1.87 7.14 35.21
CA PRO A 390 -0.48 7.37 34.86
C PRO A 390 -0.27 7.59 33.36
N ALA A 391 0.35 8.72 33.00
CA ALA A 391 0.45 9.16 31.60
C ALA A 391 1.06 8.08 30.70
N ALA A 392 2.14 7.44 31.14
CA ALA A 392 2.83 6.40 30.38
C ALA A 392 1.98 5.13 30.12
N ALA A 393 1.02 4.81 30.99
CA ALA A 393 0.10 3.69 30.75
C ALA A 393 -0.93 4.07 29.69
N VAL A 394 -1.60 5.21 29.90
CA VAL A 394 -2.62 5.73 28.99
C VAL A 394 -2.08 5.93 27.58
N LEU A 395 -0.90 6.56 27.43
CA LEU A 395 -0.30 6.81 26.13
C LEU A 395 0.06 5.51 25.38
N ARG A 396 0.47 4.46 26.09
CA ARG A 396 0.74 3.15 25.46
C ARG A 396 -0.54 2.51 24.94
N ASP A 397 -1.63 2.60 25.69
CA ASP A 397 -2.93 2.08 25.26
C ASP A 397 -3.47 2.86 24.05
N LEU A 398 -3.34 4.20 24.06
CA LEU A 398 -3.70 5.04 22.93
C LEU A 398 -2.88 4.69 21.68
N ALA A 399 -1.56 4.57 21.81
CA ALA A 399 -0.66 4.18 20.72
C ALA A 399 -1.01 2.80 20.15
N ALA A 400 -1.27 1.81 21.01
CA ALA A 400 -1.70 0.48 20.59
C ALA A 400 -3.06 0.51 19.87
N SER A 401 -3.99 1.35 20.33
CA SER A 401 -5.30 1.52 19.70
C SER A 401 -5.23 2.27 18.36
N ALA A 402 -4.17 3.03 18.13
CA ALA A 402 -3.91 3.78 16.91
C ALA A 402 -3.19 2.96 15.83
N ASP A 403 -2.92 1.69 16.07
CA ASP A 403 -2.44 0.73 15.07
C ASP A 403 -3.64 0.07 14.35
N PRO A 404 -3.85 0.36 13.06
CA PRO A 404 -4.98 -0.20 12.31
C PRO A 404 -4.92 -1.72 12.19
N LEU A 405 -3.73 -2.33 12.32
CA LEU A 405 -3.51 -3.75 12.08
C LEU A 405 -3.55 -4.62 13.34
N ARG A 406 -3.69 -3.98 14.51
CA ARG A 406 -4.00 -4.66 15.79
C ARG A 406 -5.50 -4.73 16.06
N ARG A 407 -6.30 -3.95 15.33
CA ARG A 407 -7.76 -3.96 15.41
C ARG A 407 -8.32 -5.11 14.56
N GLY A 408 -8.21 -6.33 15.09
CA GLY A 408 -8.75 -7.54 14.45
C GLY A 408 -7.69 -8.27 13.65
N GLU A 409 -7.20 -9.39 14.17
CA GLU A 409 -6.40 -10.33 13.38
C GLU A 409 -7.26 -10.87 12.22
N PRO A 410 -6.88 -10.68 10.94
CA PRO A 410 -7.44 -11.48 9.86
C PRO A 410 -6.88 -12.92 9.95
N PRO A 411 -7.57 -13.92 9.37
CA PRO A 411 -7.12 -15.31 9.43
C PRO A 411 -5.73 -15.43 8.81
N ARG A 412 -4.82 -16.10 9.52
CA ARG A 412 -3.52 -16.48 8.97
C ARG A 412 -3.77 -17.39 7.77
N HIS A 413 -3.74 -16.84 6.55
CA HIS A 413 -3.42 -17.67 5.40
C HIS A 413 -1.99 -18.17 5.62
N GLN A 414 -1.86 -19.47 5.89
CA GLN A 414 -0.57 -20.12 5.87
C GLN A 414 -0.01 -19.90 4.47
N LEU A 415 1.06 -19.11 4.37
CA LEU A 415 1.91 -19.15 3.19
C LEU A 415 2.23 -20.63 2.93
N PRO A 416 2.08 -21.13 1.69
CA PRO A 416 2.60 -22.45 1.38
C PRO A 416 4.07 -22.46 1.78
N ALA A 417 4.47 -23.48 2.55
CA ALA A 417 5.85 -23.65 2.93
C ALA A 417 6.73 -23.56 1.66
N PRO A 418 7.89 -22.89 1.71
CA PRO A 418 8.80 -22.90 0.58
C PRO A 418 9.01 -24.36 0.17
N SER A 419 8.74 -24.65 -1.11
CA SER A 419 9.01 -25.98 -1.65
C SER A 419 10.45 -26.33 -1.29
N PRO A 420 10.73 -27.53 -0.74
CA PRO A 420 12.10 -27.90 -0.41
C PRO A 420 12.91 -27.73 -1.70
N GLY A 421 13.88 -26.83 -1.66
CA GLY A 421 14.87 -26.71 -2.73
C GLY A 421 15.52 -28.07 -2.97
N PRO A 422 16.13 -28.30 -4.14
CA PRO A 422 16.91 -29.51 -4.34
C PRO A 422 17.87 -29.64 -3.16
N SER A 423 17.74 -30.75 -2.45
CA SER A 423 18.59 -31.10 -1.31
C SER A 423 20.05 -30.90 -1.72
N VAL A 424 20.69 -29.88 -1.15
CA VAL A 424 22.15 -29.79 -1.16
C VAL A 424 22.61 -31.03 -0.39
N PRO A 425 23.43 -31.92 -0.98
CA PRO A 425 23.96 -33.06 -0.23
C PRO A 425 24.69 -32.51 0.99
N GLN A 426 24.26 -32.92 2.18
CA GLN A 426 24.99 -32.58 3.40
C GLN A 426 26.43 -33.06 3.23
N PRO A 427 27.44 -32.23 3.55
CA PRO A 427 28.81 -32.72 3.60
C PRO A 427 28.85 -33.82 4.65
N GLY A 428 29.11 -35.05 4.21
CA GLY A 428 29.33 -36.17 5.11
C GLY A 428 30.47 -35.84 6.06
N GLU A 429 30.32 -36.23 7.32
CA GLU A 429 31.37 -36.18 8.34
C GLU A 429 32.62 -36.90 7.82
N ALA A 430 33.56 -36.13 7.27
CA ALA A 430 34.94 -36.55 7.11
C ALA A 430 35.66 -36.12 8.39
N ALA A 431 35.94 -37.09 9.27
CA ALA A 431 36.85 -36.89 10.38
C ALA A 431 38.21 -36.41 9.84
N ILE A 432 38.59 -35.18 10.16
CA ILE A 432 39.95 -34.68 9.91
C ILE A 432 40.75 -34.98 11.16
N ASP A 433 41.31 -36.19 11.22
CA ASP A 433 42.25 -36.57 12.27
C ASP A 433 43.63 -35.98 11.95
N GLY A 434 44.20 -35.20 12.87
CA GLY A 434 45.62 -34.86 12.91
C GLY A 434 46.07 -33.53 12.27
N LEU A 435 45.56 -32.38 12.72
CA LEU A 435 46.24 -31.09 12.50
C LEU A 435 46.98 -30.64 13.76
N ASP A 436 48.31 -30.71 13.74
CA ASP A 436 49.19 -30.11 14.74
C ASP A 436 49.25 -28.58 14.54
N VAL A 437 48.66 -27.85 15.47
CA VAL A 437 48.44 -26.39 15.40
C VAL A 437 49.76 -25.59 15.45
N ARG A 438 50.92 -26.23 15.66
CA ARG A 438 52.21 -25.54 15.75
C ARG A 438 52.96 -25.37 14.42
N SER A 439 52.54 -26.03 13.33
CA SER A 439 53.26 -25.94 12.03
C SER A 439 52.67 -24.95 11.01
N ALA A 440 51.63 -24.19 11.38
CA ALA A 440 50.88 -23.34 10.43
C ALA A 440 51.12 -21.82 10.54
N GLY A 441 52.01 -21.34 11.42
CA GLY A 441 52.37 -19.92 11.48
C GLY A 441 51.23 -18.95 11.82
N LEU A 442 50.33 -19.36 12.72
CA LEU A 442 49.16 -18.57 13.14
C LEU A 442 49.52 -17.67 14.34
N GLU A 443 49.16 -16.39 14.28
CA GLU A 443 49.21 -15.45 15.42
C GLU A 443 47.83 -15.33 16.08
N LEU A 444 47.81 -15.33 17.42
CA LEU A 444 46.62 -15.13 18.25
C LEU A 444 46.38 -13.62 18.43
N ALA A 445 45.15 -13.15 18.20
CA ALA A 445 44.73 -11.79 18.56
C ALA A 445 43.94 -11.81 19.89
N ASP A 446 44.14 -10.77 20.71
CA ASP A 446 43.78 -10.65 22.13
C ASP A 446 42.30 -10.85 22.52
N GLU A 447 42.11 -11.27 23.77
CA GLU A 447 40.85 -11.50 24.47
C GLU A 447 39.92 -10.28 24.49
N VAL A 448 38.67 -10.47 24.06
CA VAL A 448 37.51 -9.68 24.49
C VAL A 448 36.42 -10.68 24.92
N GLY A 449 35.81 -10.45 26.08
CA GLY A 449 35.04 -11.44 26.85
C GLY A 449 33.91 -12.19 26.13
N ASP A 450 33.67 -13.40 26.66
CA ASP A 450 32.64 -14.39 26.31
C ASP A 450 32.48 -14.73 24.82
N GLY A 451 33.57 -15.24 24.23
CA GLY A 451 33.56 -16.00 22.97
C GLY A 451 34.85 -15.81 22.17
N VAL A 452 35.67 -16.85 21.98
CA VAL A 452 36.84 -16.79 21.11
C VAL A 452 36.38 -16.86 19.66
N VAL A 453 36.62 -15.80 18.88
CA VAL A 453 36.39 -15.76 17.43
C VAL A 453 37.74 -15.90 16.72
N VAL A 454 37.92 -16.98 15.97
CA VAL A 454 39.10 -17.15 15.09
C VAL A 454 38.72 -16.70 13.69
N VAL A 455 39.40 -15.67 13.17
CA VAL A 455 39.28 -15.24 11.78
C VAL A 455 40.39 -15.88 10.98
N VAL A 456 40.03 -16.75 10.03
CA VAL A 456 40.98 -17.34 9.06
C VAL A 456 40.86 -16.58 7.75
N GLU A 457 41.85 -15.75 7.41
CA GLU A 457 42.01 -15.33 6.01
C GLU A 457 42.71 -16.44 5.24
N ARG A 458 42.00 -17.04 4.28
CA ARG A 458 42.61 -17.92 3.29
C ARG A 458 42.36 -17.36 1.91
N GLU A 459 43.40 -16.80 1.29
CA GLU A 459 43.39 -16.58 -0.16
C GLU A 459 43.42 -17.94 -0.86
N VAL A 460 42.29 -18.35 -1.41
CA VAL A 460 42.21 -19.41 -2.41
C VAL A 460 41.37 -18.88 -3.57
N HIS A 461 41.91 -18.97 -4.78
CA HIS A 461 41.27 -18.50 -6.00
C HIS A 461 39.86 -19.04 -6.17
N GLY A 462 38.87 -18.14 -6.07
CA GLY A 462 37.50 -18.36 -6.55
C GLY A 462 36.54 -18.97 -5.53
N LEU A 463 35.62 -18.11 -5.05
CA LEU A 463 34.40 -18.39 -4.28
C LEU A 463 34.50 -18.46 -2.73
N ALA A 464 33.67 -17.60 -2.12
CA ALA A 464 33.11 -17.58 -0.75
C ALA A 464 33.85 -16.78 0.36
N GLY A 465 33.03 -16.07 1.16
CA GLY A 465 33.39 -15.11 2.21
C GLY A 465 33.80 -15.74 3.57
N PRO A 466 33.83 -14.95 4.66
CA PRO A 466 34.47 -15.36 5.91
C PRO A 466 33.79 -16.60 6.51
N LEU A 467 34.62 -17.59 6.87
CA LEU A 467 34.21 -18.75 7.66
C LEU A 467 34.30 -18.36 9.14
N VAL A 468 33.16 -18.29 9.81
CA VAL A 468 33.07 -18.15 11.26
C VAL A 468 32.86 -19.54 11.84
N ALA A 469 33.82 -20.04 12.62
CA ALA A 469 33.65 -21.25 13.40
C ALA A 469 33.44 -20.88 14.87
N GLU A 470 32.30 -21.27 15.43
CA GLU A 470 32.01 -21.16 16.86
C GLU A 470 32.50 -22.45 17.53
N LEU A 471 33.48 -22.35 18.44
CA LEU A 471 33.95 -23.48 19.23
C LEU A 471 33.16 -23.56 20.53
N ASP A 472 32.51 -24.69 20.80
CA ASP A 472 31.89 -24.97 22.10
C ASP A 472 33.01 -25.33 23.11
N PRO A 473 33.20 -24.55 24.18
CA PRO A 473 34.27 -24.80 25.16
C PRO A 473 34.06 -26.06 26.02
N ARG A 474 33.03 -26.89 25.76
CA ARG A 474 32.71 -28.10 26.54
C ARG A 474 32.96 -29.43 25.83
N ARG A 475 33.63 -29.46 24.67
CA ARG A 475 34.05 -30.70 24.00
C ARG A 475 35.55 -30.67 23.77
N GLU A 476 36.23 -31.74 24.23
CA GLU A 476 37.67 -31.95 24.06
C GLU A 476 38.09 -32.05 22.60
#